data_AF-A0AAJ6VVM3-F1
#
_entry.id   AF-A0AAJ6VVM3-F1
#
_cell.length_a   1.000
_cell.length_b   1.000
_cell.length_c   1.000
_cell.angle_alpha   90.00
_cell.angle_beta   90.00
_cell.angle_gamma   90.00
#
_symmetry.space_group_name_H-M   'P 1'
#
loop_
_entity.id
_entity.type
_entity.pdbx_description
1 polymer ?
#
loop_
_entity_poly.entity_id
_entity_poly.type
_entity_poly.pdbx_seq_one_letter_code
_entity_poly.pdbx_strand_id
1 'polypeptide(L)'
;MDFDETTVKTLLDHPDDEVCVVTFVSKARVDGSCTNLFSDSRFYYDAANRTIYLSCELSIKALPYLHVSHLLVFAANTWQLDVQYLQWFRRLDAVRLKNKEQLQKKFDRPAGRYCSPRALFLLRPCLDDLPNISANMEDLIYRTLRRSRIVTNNCGNSLFAIPTTRTFVHVGHENCLPFIEGHTRLAFKEGFNDNVGRNAGVAYFRRPKLHKWVTTFEKMVHFFRNVNEIDIDAKFSEVRCSKAYPVAFQAYKTNLPKFYDEFVHQARMAYAVKVFKAKAKGPTVHKLVEELRQDCDRYWRDGHESCKEKSLTGFGCVKPIHETGEHEARVHYLSVCNCGRSHMTRPDPFKLIAANFEFYEMADCCAELEHLEFASDEESEADMTCTQTPFIPKFSSWSCVCVGPSSRYSHKSGIVDQKAFFPGSNFLLPWDTKLDFPKEILEASGDTRKGTTRAVKIFIGLEYECPDGKRFMMSAPDSILRSTSSGLVKETANKIVSSPMPLYYSCPCSCQANAQLMRIHVVTPKLAVDVTLEPRVQPAPSAPVFFPYETVTLTPSAYWVLRLPYVYKNKGVVYRPTEDSFDLESARLLGGLLTVTPGTSI
;
A
#
# COMPACT_ATOMS: atom_id res chain seq x y z
N MET A 1 20.92 -25.96 44.74
CA MET A 1 19.65 -25.64 45.42
C MET A 1 20.02 -25.80 46.87
N ASP A 2 19.90 -24.75 47.67
CA ASP A 2 20.32 -24.82 49.07
C ASP A 2 19.19 -25.53 49.81
N PHE A 3 19.43 -26.80 50.16
CA PHE A 3 18.54 -27.52 51.06
C PHE A 3 18.53 -26.77 52.39
N ASP A 4 17.36 -26.48 52.94
CA ASP A 4 17.30 -25.85 54.25
C ASP A 4 17.97 -26.75 55.31
N GLU A 5 18.54 -26.13 56.35
CA GLU A 5 19.35 -26.80 57.37
C GLU A 5 18.55 -27.91 58.09
N THR A 6 17.23 -27.74 58.16
CA THR A 6 16.27 -28.68 58.73
C THR A 6 16.13 -29.94 57.86
N THR A 7 16.01 -29.77 56.54
CA THR A 7 16.00 -30.84 55.53
C THR A 7 17.29 -31.63 55.56
N VAL A 8 18.44 -30.95 55.59
CA VAL A 8 19.75 -31.61 55.68
C VAL A 8 19.84 -32.47 56.94
N LYS A 9 19.30 -32.00 58.05
CA LYS A 9 19.25 -32.76 59.31
C LYS A 9 18.36 -34.02 59.19
N THR A 10 17.16 -33.91 58.62
CA THR A 10 16.28 -35.08 58.39
C THR A 10 16.86 -36.08 57.38
N LEU A 11 17.62 -35.61 56.38
CA LEU A 11 18.34 -36.45 55.42
C LEU A 11 19.45 -37.29 56.10
N LEU A 12 20.06 -36.77 57.17
CA LEU A 12 21.12 -37.43 57.93
C LEU A 12 20.58 -38.49 58.90
N ASP A 13 19.34 -38.36 59.37
CA ASP A 13 18.71 -39.29 60.31
C ASP A 13 18.23 -40.59 59.63
N HIS A 14 17.80 -40.52 58.36
CA HIS A 14 17.28 -41.67 57.60
C HIS A 14 17.81 -41.77 56.14
N PRO A 15 19.14 -41.81 55.92
CA PRO A 15 19.73 -41.70 54.58
C PRO A 15 19.38 -42.87 53.66
N ASP A 16 19.08 -44.04 54.23
CA ASP A 16 18.84 -45.29 53.50
C ASP A 16 17.38 -45.59 53.19
N ASP A 17 16.45 -44.70 53.58
CA ASP A 17 15.03 -44.86 53.30
C ASP A 17 14.75 -44.88 51.79
N GLU A 18 14.00 -45.88 51.35
CA GLU A 18 13.38 -45.85 50.02
C GLU A 18 12.28 -44.80 50.00
N VAL A 19 12.32 -43.91 49.01
CA VAL A 19 11.40 -42.77 48.94
C VAL A 19 10.54 -42.74 47.68
N CYS A 20 9.33 -42.22 47.82
CA CYS A 20 8.46 -41.85 46.71
C CYS A 20 8.58 -40.34 46.45
N VAL A 21 8.46 -39.90 45.20
CA VAL A 21 8.72 -38.50 44.82
C VAL A 21 7.52 -37.95 44.07
N VAL A 22 6.96 -36.87 44.57
CA VAL A 22 5.79 -36.19 44.06
C VAL A 22 6.19 -34.77 43.67
N THR A 23 6.04 -34.42 42.39
CA THR A 23 6.28 -33.04 41.94
C THR A 23 4.97 -32.38 41.57
N PHE A 24 4.67 -31.25 42.22
CA PHE A 24 3.62 -30.34 41.81
C PHE A 24 4.09 -29.43 40.67
N VAL A 25 3.25 -29.32 39.65
CA VAL A 25 3.50 -28.52 38.45
C VAL A 25 2.34 -27.55 38.24
N SER A 26 2.61 -26.25 38.29
CA SER A 26 1.59 -25.21 38.14
C SER A 26 2.06 -24.02 37.29
N LYS A 27 1.10 -23.24 36.78
CA LYS A 27 1.33 -22.02 35.96
C LYS A 27 1.59 -20.77 36.83
N ALA A 28 1.12 -20.79 38.08
CA ALA A 28 1.32 -19.76 39.11
C ALA A 28 1.41 -20.45 40.49
N ARG A 29 1.94 -19.75 41.50
CA ARG A 29 1.95 -20.22 42.90
C ARG A 29 0.49 -20.51 43.30
N VAL A 30 0.22 -21.72 43.77
CA VAL A 30 -1.15 -22.14 44.12
C VAL A 30 -1.52 -21.47 45.45
N ASP A 31 -2.54 -20.61 45.45
CA ASP A 31 -2.99 -19.92 46.66
C ASP A 31 -3.60 -20.91 47.67
N GLY A 32 -2.88 -21.12 48.77
CA GLY A 32 -3.41 -20.89 50.12
C GLY A 32 -4.20 -21.98 50.86
N SER A 33 -4.52 -23.16 50.29
CA SER A 33 -5.29 -24.17 51.07
C SER A 33 -4.70 -25.59 51.14
N CYS A 34 -3.65 -25.90 50.38
CA CYS A 34 -2.81 -27.10 50.58
C CYS A 34 -1.46 -26.78 51.24
N THR A 35 -1.29 -25.55 51.72
CA THR A 35 -0.01 -24.84 51.77
C THR A 35 0.74 -24.84 53.10
N ASN A 36 0.38 -25.66 54.09
CA ASN A 36 1.31 -25.88 55.22
C ASN A 36 2.58 -26.66 54.79
N LEU A 37 2.63 -27.15 53.55
CA LEU A 37 3.80 -27.79 52.92
C LEU A 37 4.73 -26.83 52.17
N PHE A 38 4.34 -25.55 52.00
CA PHE A 38 5.03 -24.60 51.10
C PHE A 38 5.39 -23.29 51.79
N SER A 39 6.08 -23.35 52.93
CA SER A 39 6.82 -22.23 53.51
C SER A 39 8.09 -21.99 52.68
N ASP A 40 8.04 -21.17 51.63
CA ASP A 40 9.17 -20.72 50.77
C ASP A 40 10.15 -21.75 50.15
N SER A 41 10.14 -23.01 50.59
CA SER A 41 11.01 -24.10 50.15
C SER A 41 10.40 -24.84 48.95
N ARG A 42 11.19 -25.05 47.89
CA ARG A 42 10.80 -25.84 46.69
C ARG A 42 10.82 -27.36 46.93
N PHE A 43 11.06 -27.77 48.17
CA PHE A 43 11.34 -29.13 48.61
C PHE A 43 10.76 -29.33 50.01
N TYR A 44 10.12 -30.49 50.25
CA TYR A 44 9.69 -30.94 51.57
C TYR A 44 9.80 -32.47 51.65
N TYR A 45 10.34 -33.00 52.77
CA TYR A 45 10.41 -34.44 53.02
C TYR A 45 9.48 -34.84 54.18
N ASP A 46 8.49 -35.68 53.88
CA ASP A 46 7.64 -36.32 54.87
C ASP A 46 8.29 -37.63 55.31
N ALA A 47 8.93 -37.61 56.49
CA ALA A 47 9.59 -38.78 57.06
C ALA A 47 8.59 -39.90 57.41
N ALA A 48 7.37 -39.57 57.85
CA ALA A 48 6.37 -40.57 58.23
C ALA A 48 5.87 -41.36 57.01
N ASN A 49 5.67 -40.67 55.88
CA ASN A 49 5.22 -41.29 54.63
C ASN A 49 6.38 -41.63 53.66
N ARG A 50 7.63 -41.39 54.05
CA ARG A 50 8.84 -41.53 53.21
C ARG A 50 8.67 -40.90 51.83
N THR A 51 8.05 -39.72 51.78
CA THR A 51 7.65 -39.07 50.52
C THR A 51 8.29 -37.70 50.39
N ILE A 52 8.92 -37.46 49.23
CA ILE A 52 9.48 -36.17 48.85
C ILE A 52 8.44 -35.42 48.03
N TYR A 53 8.16 -34.19 48.43
CA TYR A 53 7.31 -33.26 47.72
C TYR A 53 8.14 -32.12 47.11
N LEU A 54 7.97 -31.90 45.81
CA LEU A 54 8.65 -30.85 45.04
C LEU A 54 7.65 -29.91 44.40
N SER A 55 8.08 -28.71 44.09
CA SER A 55 7.30 -27.75 43.30
C SER A 55 8.14 -27.17 42.16
N CYS A 56 7.58 -27.17 40.95
CA CYS A 56 8.17 -26.50 39.81
C CYS A 56 7.12 -25.79 38.94
N GLU A 57 7.54 -24.69 38.33
CA GLU A 57 6.73 -24.01 37.33
C GLU A 57 6.72 -24.77 36.01
N LEU A 58 5.62 -24.64 35.29
CA LEU A 58 5.42 -25.27 33.99
C LEU A 58 6.27 -24.59 32.89
N SER A 59 7.52 -25.03 32.78
CA SER A 59 8.52 -24.55 31.82
C SER A 59 9.48 -25.66 31.42
N ILE A 60 10.44 -25.39 30.50
CA ILE A 60 11.49 -26.35 30.16
C ILE A 60 12.33 -26.77 31.38
N LYS A 61 12.40 -25.91 32.41
CA LYS A 61 13.08 -26.18 33.68
C LYS A 61 12.40 -27.27 34.52
N ALA A 62 11.22 -27.75 34.12
CA ALA A 62 10.56 -28.90 34.72
C ALA A 62 11.22 -30.24 34.35
N LEU A 63 11.99 -30.31 33.25
CA LEU A 63 12.59 -31.56 32.76
C LEU A 63 13.32 -32.38 33.84
N PRO A 64 14.20 -31.81 34.70
CA PRO A 64 14.83 -32.57 35.78
C PRO A 64 13.82 -33.26 36.71
N TYR A 65 12.75 -32.55 37.06
CA TYR A 65 11.70 -33.04 37.95
C TYR A 65 10.95 -34.21 37.33
N LEU A 66 10.66 -34.18 36.03
CA LEU A 66 10.00 -35.28 35.31
C LEU A 66 10.83 -36.59 35.37
N HIS A 67 12.16 -36.48 35.36
CA HIS A 67 13.03 -37.67 35.38
C HIS A 67 13.22 -38.25 36.78
N VAL A 68 13.08 -37.44 37.83
CA VAL A 68 13.29 -37.88 39.21
C VAL A 68 12.01 -38.16 40.00
N SER A 69 10.84 -37.93 39.40
CA SER A 69 9.53 -38.08 40.05
C SER A 69 8.90 -39.44 39.79
N HIS A 70 8.07 -39.87 40.74
CA HIS A 70 7.14 -40.98 40.59
C HIS A 70 5.73 -40.49 40.25
N LEU A 71 5.32 -39.37 40.84
CA LEU A 71 4.03 -38.70 40.58
C LEU A 71 4.27 -37.25 40.11
N LEU A 72 3.52 -36.82 39.11
CA LEU A 72 3.42 -35.43 38.66
C LEU A 72 2.01 -34.95 38.92
N VAL A 73 1.87 -33.90 39.72
CA VAL A 73 0.57 -33.34 40.10
C VAL A 73 0.41 -32.01 39.39
N PHE A 74 -0.39 -31.99 38.32
CA PHE A 74 -0.72 -30.78 37.58
C PHE A 74 -1.85 -30.03 38.28
N ALA A 75 -1.51 -28.93 38.95
CA ALA A 75 -2.50 -28.07 39.59
C ALA A 75 -2.94 -26.98 38.61
N ALA A 76 -4.23 -26.99 38.27
CA ALA A 76 -4.87 -25.98 37.45
C ALA A 76 -5.86 -25.16 38.29
N ASN A 77 -5.92 -23.85 38.01
CA ASN A 77 -6.89 -22.94 38.63
C ASN A 77 -8.25 -22.96 37.91
N THR A 78 -8.41 -23.82 36.92
CA THR A 78 -9.59 -23.96 36.07
C THR A 78 -10.06 -25.41 36.06
N TRP A 79 -11.34 -25.62 35.74
CA TRP A 79 -11.91 -26.94 35.55
C TRP A 79 -11.50 -27.60 34.22
N GLN A 80 -10.94 -26.83 33.27
CA GLN A 80 -10.42 -27.33 31.99
C GLN A 80 -8.89 -27.42 31.97
N LEU A 81 -8.35 -28.38 31.23
CA LEU A 81 -6.92 -28.44 30.89
C LEU A 81 -6.63 -27.42 29.78
N ASP A 82 -5.85 -26.38 30.09
CA ASP A 82 -5.46 -25.33 29.13
C ASP A 82 -4.76 -25.96 27.90
N VAL A 83 -5.16 -25.54 26.70
CA VAL A 83 -4.59 -26.01 25.41
C VAL A 83 -3.07 -25.80 25.36
N GLN A 84 -2.55 -24.82 26.12
CA GLN A 84 -1.12 -24.55 26.28
C GLN A 84 -0.35 -25.74 26.90
N TYR A 85 -0.97 -26.56 27.76
CA TYR A 85 -0.34 -27.77 28.31
C TYR A 85 0.09 -28.75 27.20
N LEU A 86 -0.71 -28.90 26.15
CA LEU A 86 -0.39 -29.81 25.05
C LEU A 86 0.85 -29.36 24.28
N GLN A 87 1.00 -28.05 24.07
CA GLN A 87 2.18 -27.49 23.41
C GLN A 87 3.43 -27.68 24.29
N TRP A 88 3.32 -27.43 25.59
CA TRP A 88 4.41 -27.65 26.54
C TRP A 88 4.82 -29.12 26.63
N PHE A 89 3.87 -30.04 26.76
CA PHE A 89 4.16 -31.48 26.78
C PHE A 89 4.90 -31.94 25.52
N ARG A 90 4.51 -31.45 24.34
CA ARG A 90 5.22 -31.75 23.09
C ARG A 90 6.66 -31.21 23.08
N ARG A 91 6.87 -29.99 23.58
CA ARG A 91 8.21 -29.39 23.70
C ARG A 91 9.09 -30.17 24.68
N LEU A 92 8.58 -30.47 25.87
CA LEU A 92 9.26 -31.28 26.89
C LEU A 92 9.62 -32.66 26.33
N ASP A 93 8.68 -33.32 25.65
CA ASP A 93 8.91 -34.65 25.12
C ASP A 93 9.92 -34.67 23.96
N ALA A 94 9.91 -33.66 23.08
CA ALA A 94 10.90 -33.51 22.02
C ALA A 94 12.32 -33.34 22.57
N VAL A 95 12.49 -32.50 23.61
CA VAL A 95 13.79 -32.31 24.27
C VAL A 95 14.22 -33.58 25.01
N ARG A 96 13.30 -34.26 25.70
CA ARG A 96 13.56 -35.55 26.35
C ARG A 96 14.03 -36.61 25.35
N LEU A 97 13.34 -36.76 24.22
CA LEU A 97 13.65 -37.76 23.19
C LEU A 97 15.01 -37.50 22.55
N LYS A 98 15.35 -36.25 22.23
CA LYS A 98 16.66 -35.88 21.67
C LYS A 98 17.82 -36.25 22.61
N ASN A 99 17.59 -36.19 23.93
CA ASN A 99 18.62 -36.45 24.93
C ASN A 99 18.54 -37.86 25.55
N LYS A 100 17.64 -38.74 25.06
CA LYS A 100 17.31 -40.04 25.68
C LYS A 100 18.53 -40.94 25.88
N GLU A 101 19.39 -41.07 24.88
CA GLU A 101 20.57 -41.95 24.93
C GLU A 101 21.62 -41.43 25.91
N GLN A 102 21.88 -40.12 25.90
CA GLN A 102 22.82 -39.48 26.82
C GLN A 102 22.35 -39.61 28.28
N LEU A 103 21.06 -39.41 28.51
CA LEU A 103 20.43 -39.57 29.82
C LEU A 103 20.52 -41.02 30.31
N GLN A 104 20.24 -41.99 29.44
CA GLN A 104 20.35 -43.41 29.78
C GLN A 104 21.78 -43.80 30.15
N LYS A 105 22.77 -43.35 29.38
CA LYS A 105 24.20 -43.61 29.66
C LYS A 105 24.67 -42.94 30.96
N LYS A 106 24.26 -41.69 31.21
CA LYS A 106 24.73 -40.91 32.37
C LYS A 106 24.12 -41.34 33.71
N PHE A 107 22.85 -41.77 33.70
CA PHE A 107 22.12 -42.11 34.92
C PHE A 107 21.92 -43.61 35.12
N ASP A 108 22.43 -44.44 34.20
CA ASP A 108 22.40 -45.90 34.22
C ASP A 108 20.99 -46.47 34.50
N ARG A 109 20.03 -46.05 33.68
CA ARG A 109 18.63 -46.48 33.77
C ARG A 109 17.85 -46.18 32.49
N PRO A 110 16.76 -46.92 32.19
CA PRO A 110 15.94 -46.68 31.00
C PRO A 110 15.46 -45.24 30.89
N ALA A 111 15.78 -44.59 29.76
CA ALA A 111 15.46 -43.18 29.49
C ALA A 111 15.91 -42.18 30.59
N GLY A 112 16.85 -42.55 31.45
CA GLY A 112 17.37 -41.71 32.53
C GLY A 112 16.37 -41.37 33.65
N ARG A 113 15.30 -42.17 33.86
CA ARG A 113 14.27 -41.90 34.89
C ARG A 113 14.04 -43.07 35.86
N TYR A 114 13.49 -42.81 37.04
CA TYR A 114 13.14 -43.84 38.03
C TYR A 114 11.93 -44.70 37.64
N CYS A 115 10.96 -44.08 36.96
CA CYS A 115 9.84 -44.73 36.32
C CYS A 115 9.24 -43.80 35.26
N SER A 116 8.21 -44.24 34.54
CA SER A 116 7.31 -43.29 33.88
C SER A 116 6.42 -42.67 34.95
N PRO A 117 6.54 -41.37 35.28
CA PRO A 117 5.75 -40.81 36.35
C PRO A 117 4.27 -40.80 36.00
N ARG A 118 3.38 -41.00 36.99
CA ARG A 118 1.94 -40.86 36.79
C ARG A 118 1.54 -39.39 36.87
N ALA A 119 0.78 -38.92 35.88
CA ALA A 119 0.17 -37.60 35.91
C ALA A 119 -1.17 -37.64 36.63
N LEU A 120 -1.28 -36.83 37.68
CA LEU A 120 -2.49 -36.54 38.43
C LEU A 120 -2.89 -35.09 38.16
N PHE A 121 -4.19 -34.78 38.12
CA PHE A 121 -4.69 -33.43 37.85
C PHE A 121 -5.52 -32.95 39.02
N LEU A 122 -5.15 -31.80 39.58
CA LEU A 122 -5.94 -31.08 40.58
C LEU A 122 -6.62 -29.91 39.89
N LEU A 123 -7.95 -29.99 39.78
CA LEU A 123 -8.76 -29.00 39.07
C LEU A 123 -9.57 -28.21 40.08
N ARG A 124 -9.61 -26.88 39.97
CA ARG A 124 -10.51 -26.07 40.78
C ARG A 124 -11.96 -26.23 40.28
N PRO A 125 -12.95 -26.51 41.15
CA PRO A 125 -14.35 -26.66 40.75
C PRO A 125 -14.91 -25.39 40.10
N CYS A 126 -15.86 -25.56 39.19
CA CYS A 126 -16.83 -24.50 38.88
C CYS A 126 -17.79 -24.40 40.07
N LEU A 127 -18.32 -23.22 40.39
CA LEU A 127 -19.08 -22.98 41.62
C LEU A 127 -20.37 -23.83 41.76
N ASP A 128 -20.79 -24.55 40.71
CA ASP A 128 -22.00 -25.39 40.67
C ASP A 128 -21.67 -26.79 40.10
N ASP A 129 -22.01 -27.87 40.83
CA ASP A 129 -21.87 -29.32 40.53
C ASP A 129 -20.54 -30.04 40.89
N LEU A 130 -20.56 -30.96 41.86
CA LEU A 130 -19.34 -31.60 42.41
C LEU A 130 -19.16 -33.13 42.17
N PRO A 131 -20.19 -34.02 42.09
CA PRO A 131 -19.92 -35.47 42.05
C PRO A 131 -19.73 -36.09 40.64
N ASN A 132 -20.45 -35.63 39.61
CA ASN A 132 -20.41 -36.22 38.24
C ASN A 132 -19.33 -35.61 37.33
N ILE A 133 -18.56 -34.64 37.81
CA ILE A 133 -17.54 -33.94 37.01
C ILE A 133 -16.24 -34.75 36.93
N SER A 134 -15.80 -35.42 38.00
CA SER A 134 -14.50 -36.11 38.03
C SER A 134 -14.37 -37.21 36.98
N ALA A 135 -15.37 -38.09 36.86
CA ALA A 135 -15.37 -39.19 35.87
C ALA A 135 -15.43 -38.69 34.42
N ASN A 136 -16.26 -37.67 34.14
CA ASN A 136 -16.36 -37.05 32.81
C ASN A 136 -15.05 -36.33 32.42
N MET A 137 -14.38 -35.71 33.39
CA MET A 137 -13.11 -35.02 33.17
C MET A 137 -11.94 -35.98 32.99
N GLU A 138 -11.92 -37.11 33.70
CA GLU A 138 -10.93 -38.17 33.47
C GLU A 138 -10.96 -38.66 32.03
N ASP A 139 -12.15 -39.01 31.53
CA ASP A 139 -12.31 -39.47 30.14
C ASP A 139 -11.94 -38.36 29.13
N LEU A 140 -12.32 -37.10 29.38
CA LEU A 140 -11.95 -35.97 28.51
C LEU A 140 -10.44 -35.75 28.44
N ILE A 141 -9.76 -35.73 29.59
CA ILE A 141 -8.30 -35.55 29.67
C ILE A 141 -7.60 -36.73 29.00
N TYR A 142 -8.03 -37.96 29.30
CA TYR A 142 -7.47 -39.17 28.69
C TYR A 142 -7.59 -39.14 27.16
N ARG A 143 -8.78 -38.86 26.62
CA ARG A 143 -9.03 -38.76 25.17
C ARG A 143 -8.18 -37.66 24.54
N THR A 144 -8.07 -36.51 25.19
CA THR A 144 -7.29 -35.37 24.68
C THR A 144 -5.80 -35.70 24.60
N LEU A 145 -5.24 -36.30 25.65
CA LEU A 145 -3.84 -36.71 25.70
C LEU A 145 -3.52 -37.83 24.70
N ARG A 146 -4.46 -38.77 24.52
CA ARG A 146 -4.36 -39.87 23.53
C ARG A 146 -4.44 -39.37 22.08
N ARG A 147 -5.45 -38.56 21.75
CA ARG A 147 -5.60 -37.95 20.41
C ARG A 147 -4.39 -37.08 20.05
N SER A 148 -3.83 -36.40 21.05
CA SER A 148 -2.63 -35.58 20.89
C SER A 148 -1.31 -36.37 20.87
N ARG A 149 -1.36 -37.71 21.01
CA ARG A 149 -0.22 -38.65 21.06
C ARG A 149 0.79 -38.38 22.19
N ILE A 150 0.36 -37.74 23.27
CA ILE A 150 1.20 -37.45 24.44
C ILE A 150 1.33 -38.69 25.31
N VAL A 151 0.20 -39.41 25.48
CA VAL A 151 0.14 -40.71 26.15
C VAL A 151 -0.03 -41.78 25.09
N THR A 152 0.75 -42.86 25.18
CA THR A 152 0.75 -43.99 24.25
C THR A 152 0.46 -45.30 24.99
N ASN A 153 0.41 -46.43 24.29
CA ASN A 153 0.19 -47.75 24.89
C ASN A 153 1.34 -48.20 25.79
N ASN A 154 2.55 -47.67 25.55
CA ASN A 154 3.74 -47.96 26.34
C ASN A 154 4.15 -46.71 27.12
N CYS A 155 3.93 -46.72 28.44
CA CYS A 155 4.28 -45.59 29.31
C CYS A 155 5.79 -45.28 29.26
N GLY A 156 6.62 -46.28 28.97
CA GLY A 156 8.06 -46.18 28.75
C GLY A 156 8.47 -45.18 27.67
N ASN A 157 7.62 -44.95 26.66
CA ASN A 157 7.90 -44.07 25.54
C ASN A 157 7.24 -42.68 25.68
N SER A 158 6.29 -42.52 26.59
CA SER A 158 5.58 -41.26 26.84
C SER A 158 6.28 -40.39 27.89
N LEU A 159 5.92 -39.09 27.89
CA LEU A 159 6.41 -38.11 28.86
C LEU A 159 6.01 -38.51 30.30
N PHE A 160 4.78 -38.95 30.47
CA PHE A 160 4.19 -39.48 31.71
C PHE A 160 3.12 -40.53 31.39
N ALA A 161 2.69 -41.28 32.41
CA ALA A 161 1.62 -42.26 32.37
C ALA A 161 0.30 -41.70 32.93
N ILE A 162 -0.83 -42.27 32.51
CA ILE A 162 -2.14 -42.02 33.10
C ILE A 162 -2.65 -43.34 33.70
N PRO A 163 -3.01 -43.39 35.00
CA PRO A 163 -3.57 -44.58 35.63
C PRO A 163 -4.85 -45.04 34.92
N THR A 164 -5.02 -46.35 34.75
CA THR A 164 -6.21 -46.95 34.12
C THR A 164 -7.17 -47.62 35.11
N THR A 165 -6.67 -48.00 36.29
CA THR A 165 -7.41 -48.72 37.33
C THR A 165 -7.73 -47.87 38.55
N ARG A 166 -7.35 -46.59 38.54
CA ARG A 166 -7.48 -45.66 39.65
C ARG A 166 -7.78 -44.26 39.15
N THR A 167 -8.46 -43.49 39.98
CA THR A 167 -8.75 -42.09 39.70
C THR A 167 -7.45 -41.28 39.65
N PHE A 168 -7.38 -40.36 38.69
CA PHE A 168 -6.25 -39.49 38.45
C PHE A 168 -6.64 -38.01 38.35
N VAL A 169 -7.92 -37.69 38.50
CA VAL A 169 -8.42 -36.31 38.64
C VAL A 169 -9.03 -36.13 40.02
N HIS A 170 -8.65 -35.05 40.70
CA HIS A 170 -9.27 -34.61 41.94
C HIS A 170 -9.79 -33.17 41.77
N VAL A 171 -11.01 -32.94 42.25
CA VAL A 171 -11.68 -31.64 42.17
C VAL A 171 -11.54 -30.94 43.52
N GLY A 172 -10.97 -29.74 43.49
CA GLY A 172 -10.59 -29.00 44.69
C GLY A 172 -9.09 -29.10 44.95
N HIS A 173 -8.53 -28.03 45.50
CA HIS A 173 -7.15 -28.06 46.01
C HIS A 173 -7.13 -28.44 47.49
N GLU A 174 -8.24 -28.31 48.21
CA GLU A 174 -8.36 -28.69 49.62
C GLU A 174 -8.37 -30.22 49.79
N ASN A 175 -7.76 -30.72 50.86
CA ASN A 175 -7.76 -32.15 51.22
C ASN A 175 -7.30 -33.11 50.10
N CYS A 176 -6.39 -32.67 49.21
CA CYS A 176 -5.89 -33.52 48.13
C CYS A 176 -4.82 -34.54 48.56
N LEU A 177 -4.26 -34.41 49.78
CA LEU A 177 -3.21 -35.31 50.28
C LEU A 177 -3.65 -36.77 50.38
N PRO A 178 -4.82 -37.13 50.96
CA PRO A 178 -5.33 -38.51 50.92
C PRO A 178 -5.42 -39.11 49.51
N PHE A 179 -5.79 -38.30 48.52
CA PHE A 179 -5.83 -38.71 47.12
C PHE A 179 -4.43 -39.03 46.57
N ILE A 180 -3.44 -38.16 46.83
CA ILE A 180 -2.05 -38.37 46.42
C ILE A 180 -1.42 -39.56 47.17
N GLU A 181 -1.64 -39.65 48.48
CA GLU A 181 -1.15 -40.73 49.33
C GLU A 181 -1.66 -42.10 48.88
N GLY A 182 -2.88 -42.19 48.35
CA GLY A 182 -3.40 -43.42 47.75
C GLY A 182 -2.50 -43.95 46.63
N HIS A 183 -1.88 -43.06 45.85
CA HIS A 183 -0.93 -43.41 44.79
C HIS A 183 0.47 -43.67 45.32
N THR A 184 0.96 -42.93 46.33
CA THR A 184 2.28 -43.19 46.94
C THR A 184 2.32 -44.54 47.66
N ARG A 185 1.25 -44.91 48.39
CA ARG A 185 1.12 -46.24 49.02
C ARG A 185 1.20 -47.36 48.00
N LEU A 186 0.66 -47.17 46.79
CA LEU A 186 0.80 -48.14 45.70
C LEU A 186 2.22 -48.24 45.17
N ALA A 187 2.89 -47.10 45.04
CA ALA A 187 4.29 -47.02 44.63
C ALA A 187 5.18 -47.85 45.56
N PHE A 188 4.89 -47.83 46.86
CA PHE A 188 5.57 -48.67 47.85
C PHE A 188 5.14 -50.14 47.80
N LYS A 189 3.87 -50.44 47.55
CA LYS A 189 3.36 -51.82 47.54
C LYS A 189 3.82 -52.62 46.31
N GLU A 190 3.59 -52.10 45.10
CA GLU A 190 3.78 -52.87 43.86
C GLU A 190 4.40 -52.07 42.71
N GLY A 191 4.61 -50.75 42.88
CA GLY A 191 5.10 -49.88 41.81
C GLY A 191 4.01 -49.52 40.79
N PHE A 192 4.40 -49.01 39.63
CA PHE A 192 3.46 -48.56 38.59
C PHE A 192 3.61 -49.37 37.30
N ASN A 193 2.49 -49.90 36.80
CA ASN A 193 2.40 -50.53 35.49
C ASN A 193 1.14 -50.04 34.75
N ASP A 194 1.23 -48.85 34.15
CA ASP A 194 0.11 -48.19 33.45
C ASP A 194 0.14 -48.43 31.93
N ASN A 195 0.77 -49.53 31.52
CA ASN A 195 0.81 -49.96 30.14
C ASN A 195 -0.59 -50.47 29.70
N VAL A 196 -0.97 -50.18 28.45
CA VAL A 196 -2.31 -50.52 27.93
C VAL A 196 -2.20 -51.35 26.66
N GLY A 197 -2.86 -52.51 26.63
CA GLY A 197 -2.92 -53.41 25.48
C GLY A 197 -2.38 -54.81 25.79
N ARG A 198 -2.70 -55.78 24.92
CA ARG A 198 -2.43 -57.22 25.16
C ARG A 198 -0.93 -57.59 25.16
N ASN A 199 -0.07 -56.77 24.53
CA ASN A 199 1.38 -57.02 24.40
C ASN A 199 2.22 -56.05 25.22
N ALA A 200 1.66 -55.49 26.30
CA ALA A 200 2.32 -54.44 27.04
C ALA A 200 3.24 -55.06 28.11
N GLY A 201 4.56 -54.92 27.94
CA GLY A 201 5.56 -55.48 28.85
C GLY A 201 5.50 -54.87 30.27
N VAL A 202 6.40 -55.30 31.14
CA VAL A 202 6.50 -54.75 32.51
C VAL A 202 7.10 -53.35 32.48
N ALA A 203 6.43 -52.39 33.09
CA ALA A 203 6.94 -51.02 33.22
C ALA A 203 8.14 -50.98 34.20
N TYR A 204 9.21 -50.28 33.81
CA TYR A 204 10.35 -50.04 34.69
C TYR A 204 9.96 -49.12 35.85
N PHE A 205 10.23 -49.56 37.08
CA PHE A 205 9.96 -48.81 38.31
C PHE A 205 11.07 -49.08 39.33
N ARG A 206 11.61 -48.03 39.94
CA ARG A 206 12.67 -48.13 40.94
C ARG A 206 12.51 -47.09 42.03
N ARG A 207 12.49 -47.53 43.30
CA ARG A 207 12.54 -46.64 44.45
C ARG A 207 13.98 -46.27 44.78
N PRO A 208 14.36 -44.99 44.77
CA PRO A 208 15.67 -44.58 45.20
C PRO A 208 15.76 -44.54 46.72
N LYS A 209 16.97 -44.79 47.23
CA LYS A 209 17.35 -44.35 48.57
C LYS A 209 17.44 -42.83 48.60
N LEU A 210 17.03 -42.22 49.70
CA LEU A 210 16.96 -40.77 49.89
C LEU A 210 18.26 -40.06 49.50
N HIS A 211 19.42 -40.47 50.03
CA HIS A 211 20.71 -39.86 49.68
C HIS A 211 21.06 -39.99 48.18
N LYS A 212 20.77 -41.15 47.57
CA LYS A 212 21.03 -41.38 46.13
C LYS A 212 20.11 -40.54 45.25
N TRP A 213 18.89 -40.30 45.70
CA TRP A 213 17.94 -39.44 44.99
C TRP A 213 18.46 -38.01 44.95
N VAL A 214 18.88 -37.44 46.08
CA VAL A 214 19.42 -36.07 46.18
C VAL A 214 20.56 -35.86 45.20
N THR A 215 21.58 -36.73 45.24
CA THR A 215 22.73 -36.65 44.31
C THR A 215 22.32 -36.83 42.85
N THR A 216 21.32 -37.68 42.57
CA THR A 216 20.80 -37.86 41.20
C THR A 216 20.09 -36.61 40.70
N PHE A 217 19.29 -35.98 41.56
CA PHE A 217 18.54 -34.77 41.21
C PHE A 217 19.46 -33.60 40.88
N GLU A 218 20.51 -33.36 41.68
CA GLU A 218 21.50 -32.32 41.40
C GLU A 218 22.19 -32.52 40.05
N LYS A 219 22.62 -33.75 39.77
CA LYS A 219 23.22 -34.12 38.47
C LYS A 219 22.25 -33.92 37.30
N MET A 220 20.96 -34.17 37.52
CA MET A 220 19.90 -34.00 36.52
C MET A 220 19.64 -32.52 36.23
N VAL A 221 19.55 -31.69 37.27
CA VAL A 221 19.41 -30.24 37.14
C VAL A 221 20.61 -29.65 36.39
N HIS A 222 21.83 -30.05 36.75
CA HIS A 222 23.04 -29.61 36.06
C HIS A 222 23.06 -30.02 34.58
N PHE A 223 22.63 -31.25 34.25
CA PHE A 223 22.54 -31.71 32.87
C PHE A 223 21.61 -30.82 32.02
N PHE A 224 20.38 -30.60 32.47
CA PHE A 224 19.40 -29.83 31.69
C PHE A 224 19.66 -28.32 31.68
N ARG A 225 20.47 -27.78 32.60
CA ARG A 225 20.95 -26.40 32.52
C ARG A 225 21.83 -26.15 31.28
N ASN A 226 22.48 -27.19 30.75
CA ASN A 226 23.41 -27.11 29.62
C ASN A 226 22.82 -27.60 28.29
N VAL A 227 21.52 -27.91 28.23
CA VAL A 227 20.85 -28.36 27.00
C VAL A 227 20.28 -27.14 26.26
N ASN A 228 20.79 -26.85 25.05
CA ASN A 228 20.26 -25.79 24.19
C ASN A 228 18.78 -26.03 23.87
N GLU A 229 17.94 -25.02 24.14
CA GLU A 229 16.52 -25.03 23.78
C GLU A 229 16.36 -25.29 22.27
N ILE A 230 15.55 -26.29 21.92
CA ILE A 230 15.20 -26.53 20.52
C ILE A 230 14.08 -25.56 20.19
N ASP A 231 14.35 -24.54 19.37
CA ASP A 231 13.31 -23.70 18.81
C ASP A 231 12.59 -24.44 17.66
N ILE A 232 11.61 -25.26 18.05
CA ILE A 232 10.76 -26.02 17.14
C ILE A 232 9.94 -25.07 16.25
N ASP A 233 9.59 -23.88 16.75
CA ASP A 233 8.75 -22.91 16.04
C ASP A 233 9.52 -22.22 14.92
N ALA A 234 10.82 -21.98 15.08
CA ALA A 234 11.70 -21.51 14.01
C ALA A 234 11.75 -22.48 12.82
N LYS A 235 11.96 -23.79 13.07
CA LYS A 235 12.01 -24.80 11.99
C LYS A 235 10.69 -24.96 11.24
N PHE A 236 9.56 -24.95 11.94
CA PHE A 236 8.25 -25.00 11.27
C PHE A 236 7.97 -23.73 10.46
N SER A 237 8.46 -22.59 10.94
CA SER A 237 8.38 -21.32 10.21
C SER A 237 9.19 -21.38 8.92
N GLU A 238 10.45 -21.83 8.96
CA GLU A 238 11.32 -21.96 7.77
C GLU A 238 10.71 -22.82 6.65
N VAL A 239 10.17 -23.99 7.00
CA VAL A 239 9.56 -24.91 6.00
C VAL A 239 8.31 -24.32 5.35
N ARG A 240 7.52 -23.54 6.11
CA ARG A 240 6.33 -22.88 5.53
C ARG A 240 6.71 -21.69 4.68
N CYS A 241 7.64 -20.87 5.15
CA CYS A 241 8.07 -19.68 4.43
C CYS A 241 8.81 -20.03 3.12
N SER A 242 9.65 -21.07 3.11
CA SER A 242 10.34 -21.53 1.88
C SER A 242 9.39 -21.92 0.74
N LYS A 243 8.20 -22.43 1.06
CA LYS A 243 7.16 -22.73 0.05
C LYS A 243 6.36 -21.49 -0.38
N ALA A 244 6.16 -20.55 0.54
CA ALA A 244 5.39 -19.33 0.27
C ALA A 244 6.18 -18.29 -0.54
N TYR A 245 7.49 -18.22 -0.32
CA TYR A 245 8.39 -17.23 -0.92
C TYR A 245 8.37 -17.23 -2.47
N PRO A 246 8.61 -18.35 -3.18
CA PRO A 246 8.63 -18.34 -4.65
C PRO A 246 7.28 -17.97 -5.26
N VAL A 247 6.17 -18.31 -4.60
CA VAL A 247 4.82 -17.92 -5.05
C VAL A 247 4.61 -16.42 -4.94
N ALA A 248 5.09 -15.80 -3.86
CA ALA A 248 5.02 -14.35 -3.67
C ALA A 248 5.90 -13.61 -4.68
N PHE A 249 7.13 -14.08 -4.91
CA PHE A 249 8.02 -13.47 -5.89
C PHE A 249 7.51 -13.64 -7.34
N GLN A 250 6.87 -14.77 -7.66
CA GLN A 250 6.19 -14.93 -8.95
C GLN A 250 5.00 -13.97 -9.10
N ALA A 251 4.24 -13.72 -8.02
CA ALA A 251 3.13 -12.76 -8.02
C ALA A 251 3.59 -11.32 -8.30
N TYR A 252 4.82 -10.97 -7.90
CA TYR A 252 5.45 -9.71 -8.30
C TYR A 252 5.69 -9.65 -9.81
N LYS A 253 6.30 -10.70 -10.38
CA LYS A 253 6.73 -10.76 -11.80
C LYS A 253 5.60 -10.88 -12.83
N THR A 254 4.37 -11.09 -12.38
CA THR A 254 3.26 -11.42 -13.28
C THR A 254 2.59 -10.14 -13.82
N ASN A 255 2.37 -10.07 -15.13
CA ASN A 255 1.71 -8.94 -15.83
C ASN A 255 2.39 -7.58 -15.56
N LEU A 256 3.72 -7.56 -15.58
CA LEU A 256 4.50 -6.33 -15.55
C LEU A 256 4.75 -5.81 -16.96
N PRO A 257 4.72 -4.48 -17.18
CA PRO A 257 5.30 -3.89 -18.38
C PRO A 257 6.78 -4.26 -18.52
N LYS A 258 7.33 -4.17 -19.73
CA LYS A 258 8.75 -4.44 -19.99
C LYS A 258 9.67 -3.51 -19.16
N PHE A 259 9.29 -2.25 -19.06
CA PHE A 259 9.92 -1.24 -18.20
C PHE A 259 8.83 -0.50 -17.44
N TYR A 260 9.06 -0.18 -16.18
CA TYR A 260 8.07 0.51 -15.35
C TYR A 260 8.72 1.35 -14.25
N ASP A 261 7.94 2.30 -13.74
CA ASP A 261 8.38 3.29 -12.77
C ASP A 261 8.33 2.78 -11.33
N GLU A 262 8.81 3.63 -10.40
CA GLU A 262 8.82 3.32 -8.98
C GLU A 262 7.42 3.10 -8.42
N PHE A 263 6.41 3.81 -8.93
CA PHE A 263 5.04 3.67 -8.46
C PHE A 263 4.49 2.26 -8.71
N VAL A 264 4.64 1.76 -9.94
CA VAL A 264 4.25 0.39 -10.31
C VAL A 264 5.06 -0.63 -9.51
N HIS A 265 6.37 -0.40 -9.35
CA HIS A 265 7.24 -1.25 -8.54
C HIS A 265 6.74 -1.38 -7.09
N GLN A 266 6.50 -0.26 -6.40
CA GLN A 266 6.05 -0.23 -5.01
C GLN A 266 4.69 -0.92 -4.84
N ALA A 267 3.75 -0.67 -5.75
CA ALA A 267 2.43 -1.29 -5.72
C ALA A 267 2.52 -2.83 -5.87
N ARG A 268 3.37 -3.30 -6.81
CA ARG A 268 3.58 -4.73 -7.06
C ARG A 268 4.33 -5.41 -5.92
N MET A 269 5.32 -4.75 -5.35
CA MET A 269 6.06 -5.24 -4.18
C MET A 269 5.12 -5.37 -2.97
N ALA A 270 4.27 -4.37 -2.71
CA ALA A 270 3.27 -4.42 -1.65
C ALA A 270 2.30 -5.61 -1.84
N TYR A 271 1.86 -5.86 -3.08
CA TYR A 271 1.04 -7.02 -3.42
C TYR A 271 1.77 -8.35 -3.16
N ALA A 272 3.03 -8.49 -3.57
CA ALA A 272 3.83 -9.69 -3.32
C ALA A 272 4.00 -9.96 -1.81
N VAL A 273 4.29 -8.93 -1.01
CA VAL A 273 4.37 -9.02 0.45
C VAL A 273 3.03 -9.46 1.06
N LYS A 274 1.90 -8.95 0.54
CA LYS A 274 0.55 -9.38 0.96
C LYS A 274 0.34 -10.87 0.69
N VAL A 275 0.71 -11.34 -0.50
CA VAL A 275 0.63 -12.78 -0.88
C VAL A 275 1.51 -13.64 0.01
N PHE A 276 2.73 -13.19 0.33
CA PHE A 276 3.64 -13.90 1.23
C PHE A 276 3.06 -14.03 2.63
N LYS A 277 2.65 -12.91 3.25
CA LYS A 277 2.11 -12.88 4.62
C LYS A 277 0.83 -13.70 4.77
N ALA A 278 0.03 -13.87 3.72
CA ALA A 278 -1.16 -14.72 3.75
C ALA A 278 -0.82 -16.21 3.93
N LYS A 279 0.35 -16.65 3.47
CA LYS A 279 0.77 -18.07 3.49
C LYS A 279 1.86 -18.38 4.51
N ALA A 280 2.68 -17.40 4.88
CA ALA A 280 3.79 -17.54 5.81
C ALA A 280 3.33 -17.41 7.28
N LYS A 281 3.94 -18.17 8.21
CA LYS A 281 3.67 -18.09 9.66
C LYS A 281 4.94 -18.35 10.47
N GLY A 282 5.03 -17.73 11.66
CA GLY A 282 6.08 -17.98 12.65
C GLY A 282 7.18 -16.90 12.71
N PRO A 283 8.23 -17.10 13.53
CA PRO A 283 9.22 -16.07 13.85
C PRO A 283 10.09 -15.61 12.67
N THR A 284 10.23 -16.41 11.61
CA THR A 284 11.10 -16.07 10.46
C THR A 284 10.45 -15.15 9.43
N VAL A 285 9.14 -14.88 9.55
CA VAL A 285 8.36 -14.14 8.53
C VAL A 285 8.91 -12.73 8.31
N HIS A 286 9.26 -12.01 9.38
CA HIS A 286 9.72 -10.62 9.26
C HIS A 286 11.02 -10.52 8.45
N LYS A 287 11.99 -11.41 8.72
CA LYS A 287 13.26 -11.47 8.00
C LYS A 287 13.04 -11.74 6.51
N LEU A 288 12.19 -12.72 6.17
CA LEU A 288 11.94 -13.11 4.79
C LEU A 288 11.10 -12.10 4.00
N VAL A 289 10.27 -11.28 4.67
CA VAL A 289 9.60 -10.14 4.01
C VAL A 289 10.63 -9.12 3.55
N GLU A 290 11.65 -8.84 4.35
CA GLU A 290 12.69 -7.88 3.99
C GLU A 290 13.56 -8.40 2.85
N GLU A 291 13.94 -9.68 2.89
CA GLU A 291 14.62 -10.31 1.75
C GLU A 291 13.76 -10.27 0.48
N LEU A 292 12.44 -10.52 0.56
CA LEU A 292 11.54 -10.41 -0.60
C LEU A 292 11.51 -9.00 -1.20
N ARG A 293 11.54 -7.95 -0.37
CA ARG A 293 11.62 -6.57 -0.85
C ARG A 293 12.91 -6.33 -1.62
N GLN A 294 14.05 -6.75 -1.05
CA GLN A 294 15.36 -6.61 -1.68
C GLN A 294 15.44 -7.38 -3.02
N ASP A 295 14.83 -8.55 -3.11
CA ASP A 295 14.79 -9.34 -4.35
C ASP A 295 13.92 -8.67 -5.43
N CYS A 296 12.79 -8.07 -5.05
CA CYS A 296 11.95 -7.28 -5.96
C CYS A 296 12.69 -6.03 -6.48
N ASP A 297 13.41 -5.36 -5.58
CA ASP A 297 14.28 -4.22 -5.86
C ASP A 297 15.39 -4.58 -6.86
N ARG A 298 16.10 -5.69 -6.61
CA ARG A 298 17.16 -6.17 -7.51
C ARG A 298 16.59 -6.52 -8.88
N TYR A 299 15.45 -7.21 -8.93
CA TYR A 299 14.79 -7.54 -10.21
C TYR A 299 14.39 -6.28 -10.99
N TRP A 300 13.89 -5.25 -10.30
CA TRP A 300 13.49 -4.00 -10.95
C TRP A 300 14.69 -3.25 -11.53
N ARG A 301 15.75 -3.08 -10.73
CA ARG A 301 16.99 -2.42 -11.17
C ARG A 301 17.75 -3.23 -12.24
N ASP A 302 17.53 -4.53 -12.28
CA ASP A 302 18.08 -5.44 -13.31
C ASP A 302 17.26 -5.36 -14.61
N GLY A 303 17.34 -4.21 -15.28
CA GLY A 303 16.84 -4.03 -16.65
C GLY A 303 15.33 -3.82 -16.80
N HIS A 304 14.59 -3.58 -15.71
CA HIS A 304 13.14 -3.31 -15.74
C HIS A 304 12.78 -1.89 -15.27
N GLU A 305 13.74 -1.13 -14.76
CA GLU A 305 13.57 0.28 -14.37
C GLU A 305 13.43 1.17 -15.61
N SER A 306 12.33 1.94 -15.65
CA SER A 306 12.13 2.94 -16.69
C SER A 306 12.92 4.21 -16.41
N CYS A 307 13.17 5.00 -17.47
CA CYS A 307 13.73 6.34 -17.36
C CYS A 307 12.90 7.20 -16.37
N LYS A 308 13.59 8.00 -15.54
CA LYS A 308 12.99 8.84 -14.49
C LYS A 308 12.45 10.17 -15.02
N GLU A 309 12.76 10.51 -16.27
CA GLU A 309 12.31 11.76 -16.88
C GLU A 309 10.79 11.75 -17.02
N LYS A 310 10.19 12.91 -16.74
CA LYS A 310 8.75 13.13 -16.90
C LYS A 310 8.52 14.07 -18.07
N SER A 311 7.43 13.83 -18.79
CA SER A 311 6.94 14.74 -19.80
C SER A 311 6.55 16.08 -19.18
N LEU A 312 6.34 17.07 -20.04
CA LEU A 312 5.91 18.39 -19.61
C LEU A 312 4.54 18.37 -18.92
N THR A 313 3.69 17.39 -19.22
CA THR A 313 2.39 17.23 -18.54
C THR A 313 2.45 16.31 -17.31
N GLY A 314 3.58 15.61 -17.08
CA GLY A 314 3.87 14.88 -15.84
C GLY A 314 3.93 13.36 -15.94
N PHE A 315 3.77 12.78 -17.14
CA PHE A 315 3.83 11.34 -17.37
C PHE A 315 5.27 10.83 -17.48
N GLY A 316 5.57 9.68 -16.89
CA GLY A 316 6.91 9.08 -16.96
C GLY A 316 7.25 8.51 -18.35
N CYS A 317 8.53 8.51 -18.67
CA CYS A 317 9.05 7.87 -19.87
C CYS A 317 8.88 6.33 -19.82
N VAL A 318 8.47 5.71 -20.93
CA VAL A 318 8.28 4.24 -21.03
C VAL A 318 9.53 3.48 -21.49
N LYS A 319 10.61 4.20 -21.82
CA LYS A 319 11.88 3.62 -22.26
C LYS A 319 12.74 3.22 -21.04
N PRO A 320 13.70 2.28 -21.20
CA PRO A 320 14.66 1.98 -20.13
C PRO A 320 15.49 3.21 -19.76
N ILE A 321 16.27 3.15 -18.69
CA ILE A 321 17.24 4.20 -18.37
C ILE A 321 18.15 4.45 -19.58
N HIS A 322 18.19 5.70 -20.03
CA HIS A 322 18.99 6.15 -21.17
C HIS A 322 19.55 7.55 -20.88
N GLU A 323 20.78 7.83 -21.32
CA GLU A 323 21.49 9.08 -20.98
C GLU A 323 21.06 10.27 -21.85
N THR A 324 20.83 10.04 -23.13
CA THR A 324 20.32 11.06 -24.06
C THR A 324 19.52 10.36 -25.15
N GLY A 325 18.25 10.73 -25.32
CA GLY A 325 17.39 10.08 -26.31
C GLY A 325 16.02 10.72 -26.40
N GLU A 326 15.27 10.35 -27.44
CA GLU A 326 13.87 10.72 -27.58
C GLU A 326 13.06 10.03 -26.49
N HIS A 327 12.65 10.79 -25.48
CA HIS A 327 11.73 10.31 -24.45
C HIS A 327 10.35 10.05 -25.04
N GLU A 328 9.65 9.05 -24.50
CA GLU A 328 8.33 8.66 -24.98
C GLU A 328 7.42 8.40 -23.79
N ALA A 329 6.26 9.03 -23.79
CA ALA A 329 5.22 8.80 -22.81
C ALA A 329 4.19 7.84 -23.41
N ARG A 330 3.54 7.05 -22.57
CA ARG A 330 2.51 6.11 -23.03
C ARG A 330 1.26 6.84 -23.59
N VAL A 331 1.04 8.07 -23.16
CA VAL A 331 -0.17 8.84 -23.42
C VAL A 331 -0.05 9.57 -24.75
N HIS A 332 -1.12 9.48 -25.54
CA HIS A 332 -1.27 10.18 -26.80
C HIS A 332 -2.59 10.95 -26.78
N TYR A 333 -2.58 12.13 -27.38
CA TYR A 333 -3.75 13.01 -27.51
C TYR A 333 -4.15 13.15 -28.96
N LEU A 334 -5.40 13.51 -29.21
CA LEU A 334 -5.83 13.96 -30.52
C LEU A 334 -5.86 15.49 -30.49
N SER A 335 -4.97 16.12 -31.26
CA SER A 335 -4.90 17.58 -31.32
C SER A 335 -5.07 18.12 -32.72
N VAL A 336 -5.51 19.38 -32.78
CA VAL A 336 -5.81 20.04 -34.05
C VAL A 336 -4.66 20.99 -34.43
N CYS A 337 -4.47 21.23 -35.73
CA CYS A 337 -3.43 22.15 -36.24
C CYS A 337 -3.70 23.64 -35.91
N ASN A 338 -2.79 24.54 -36.32
CA ASN A 338 -2.91 26.00 -36.13
C ASN A 338 -4.27 26.55 -36.63
N CYS A 339 -4.69 26.19 -37.85
CA CYS A 339 -5.91 26.72 -38.46
C CYS A 339 -7.21 26.02 -38.05
N GLY A 340 -7.14 24.89 -37.33
CA GLY A 340 -8.33 24.16 -36.88
C GLY A 340 -8.87 23.08 -37.83
N ARG A 341 -8.24 22.80 -38.99
CA ARG A 341 -8.76 21.86 -40.01
C ARG A 341 -8.29 20.41 -39.84
N SER A 342 -7.00 20.20 -39.59
CA SER A 342 -6.39 18.87 -39.51
C SER A 342 -6.32 18.37 -38.08
N HIS A 343 -6.66 17.09 -37.89
CA HIS A 343 -6.57 16.37 -36.62
C HIS A 343 -5.40 15.40 -36.69
N MET A 344 -4.52 15.42 -35.70
CA MET A 344 -3.33 14.59 -35.67
C MET A 344 -3.13 14.02 -34.27
N THR A 345 -2.58 12.81 -34.20
CA THR A 345 -2.17 12.22 -32.93
C THR A 345 -0.91 12.93 -32.44
N ARG A 346 -0.94 13.46 -31.22
CA ARG A 346 0.19 14.11 -30.56
C ARG A 346 0.68 13.23 -29.41
N PRO A 347 1.93 12.72 -29.45
CA PRO A 347 2.52 12.11 -28.26
C PRO A 347 2.71 13.15 -27.16
N ASP A 348 2.62 12.75 -25.91
CA ASP A 348 2.78 13.68 -24.80
C ASP A 348 4.23 14.21 -24.73
N PRO A 349 4.44 15.54 -24.77
CA PRO A 349 5.74 16.11 -25.11
C PRO A 349 6.70 16.20 -23.92
N PHE A 350 7.99 15.95 -24.16
CA PHE A 350 9.08 16.16 -23.19
C PHE A 350 9.84 17.47 -23.42
N LYS A 351 9.77 18.03 -24.64
CA LYS A 351 10.43 19.28 -25.02
C LYS A 351 9.39 20.34 -25.33
N LEU A 352 9.67 21.59 -24.96
CA LEU A 352 8.73 22.71 -25.14
C LEU A 352 8.50 22.99 -26.63
N ILE A 353 9.56 22.90 -27.45
CA ILE A 353 9.48 23.09 -28.91
C ILE A 353 8.58 22.04 -29.57
N ALA A 354 8.67 20.78 -29.14
CA ALA A 354 7.78 19.72 -29.60
C ALA A 354 6.32 19.98 -29.20
N ALA A 355 6.09 20.52 -28.00
CA ALA A 355 4.75 20.81 -27.47
C ALA A 355 4.06 21.98 -28.18
N ASN A 356 4.80 23.04 -28.48
CA ASN A 356 4.25 24.33 -28.89
C ASN A 356 4.61 24.74 -30.34
N PHE A 357 5.52 24.05 -31.03
CA PHE A 357 5.95 24.44 -32.37
C PHE A 357 5.94 23.25 -33.33
N GLU A 358 6.87 22.31 -33.20
CA GLU A 358 7.10 21.23 -34.19
C GLU A 358 5.83 20.46 -34.54
N PHE A 359 5.02 20.08 -33.54
CA PHE A 359 3.75 19.37 -33.77
C PHE A 359 2.81 20.13 -34.72
N TYR A 360 2.75 21.46 -34.62
CA TYR A 360 1.80 22.27 -35.38
C TYR A 360 2.30 22.60 -36.79
N GLU A 361 3.61 22.53 -37.02
CA GLU A 361 4.23 22.72 -38.33
C GLU A 361 4.06 21.50 -39.25
N MET A 362 3.72 20.32 -38.70
CA MET A 362 3.52 19.09 -39.46
C MET A 362 2.23 19.08 -40.31
N ALA A 363 1.34 20.06 -40.16
CA ALA A 363 0.02 20.03 -40.78
C ALA A 363 0.00 20.73 -42.15
N ASP A 364 -0.12 19.95 -43.23
CA ASP A 364 -0.17 20.43 -44.63
C ASP A 364 -1.17 21.57 -44.87
N CYS A 365 -2.35 21.52 -44.22
CA CYS A 365 -3.40 22.52 -44.41
C CYS A 365 -3.03 23.94 -43.93
N CYS A 366 -1.95 24.07 -43.15
CA CYS A 366 -1.45 25.35 -42.64
C CYS A 366 -0.29 25.89 -43.48
N ALA A 367 0.38 25.06 -44.28
CA ALA A 367 1.61 25.41 -44.98
C ALA A 367 1.42 26.55 -46.00
N GLU A 368 0.27 26.59 -46.67
CA GLU A 368 -0.05 27.59 -47.71
C GLU A 368 -0.85 28.79 -47.17
N LEU A 369 -1.12 28.85 -45.87
CA LEU A 369 -1.82 30.00 -45.29
C LEU A 369 -0.88 31.18 -45.12
N GLU A 370 -1.42 32.39 -45.08
CA GLU A 370 -0.66 33.56 -44.65
C GLU A 370 -0.44 33.48 -43.13
N HIS A 371 0.81 33.66 -42.70
CA HIS A 371 1.21 33.64 -41.29
C HIS A 371 1.65 35.03 -40.87
N LEU A 372 1.28 35.43 -39.64
CA LEU A 372 1.97 36.50 -38.95
C LEU A 372 3.22 35.90 -38.30
N GLU A 373 4.39 36.30 -38.77
CA GLU A 373 5.67 35.88 -38.22
C GLU A 373 5.88 36.53 -36.85
N PHE A 374 6.29 35.71 -35.88
CA PHE A 374 6.63 36.16 -34.54
C PHE A 374 8.14 36.10 -34.36
N ALA A 375 8.73 37.17 -33.83
CA ALA A 375 10.16 37.22 -33.53
C ALA A 375 10.59 36.05 -32.62
N SER A 376 11.69 35.40 -33.01
CA SER A 376 12.36 34.36 -32.24
C SER A 376 13.87 34.42 -32.46
N ASP A 377 14.64 33.98 -31.46
CA ASP A 377 16.09 33.94 -31.49
C ASP A 377 16.57 32.66 -30.79
N GLU A 378 17.16 31.73 -31.56
CA GLU A 378 17.60 30.41 -31.07
C GLU A 378 18.60 30.50 -29.89
N GLU A 379 19.35 31.61 -29.79
CA GLU A 379 20.31 31.87 -28.72
C GLU A 379 19.68 32.47 -27.45
N SER A 380 18.39 32.84 -27.49
CA SER A 380 17.70 33.44 -26.36
C SER A 380 17.61 32.51 -25.15
N GLU A 381 17.80 33.03 -23.95
CA GLU A 381 17.61 32.28 -22.70
C GLU A 381 16.13 32.15 -22.27
N ALA A 382 15.20 32.80 -22.96
CA ALA A 382 13.77 32.77 -22.62
C ALA A 382 13.08 31.52 -23.19
N ASP A 383 12.52 30.67 -22.31
CA ASP A 383 11.62 29.57 -22.68
C ASP A 383 10.42 30.10 -23.50
N MET A 384 9.80 31.17 -22.99
CA MET A 384 8.67 31.89 -23.59
C MET A 384 8.70 33.35 -23.11
N THR A 385 8.13 34.27 -23.89
CA THR A 385 7.94 35.66 -23.47
C THR A 385 6.88 35.77 -22.38
N CYS A 386 7.23 36.39 -21.25
CA CYS A 386 6.30 36.66 -20.16
C CYS A 386 6.73 37.87 -19.32
N THR A 387 5.93 38.27 -18.33
CA THR A 387 6.22 39.45 -17.47
C THR A 387 7.53 39.35 -16.68
N GLN A 388 8.07 38.15 -16.45
CA GLN A 388 9.34 37.93 -15.76
C GLN A 388 10.54 37.80 -16.73
N THR A 389 10.28 37.47 -17.98
CA THR A 389 11.27 37.30 -19.07
C THR A 389 10.68 37.95 -20.33
N PRO A 390 10.59 39.29 -20.37
CA PRO A 390 9.97 40.02 -21.47
C PRO A 390 10.94 40.15 -22.67
N PHE A 391 11.53 39.03 -23.08
CA PHE A 391 12.52 38.93 -24.14
C PHE A 391 11.97 38.07 -25.28
N ILE A 392 12.60 38.17 -26.44
CA ILE A 392 12.34 37.31 -27.60
C ILE A 392 12.61 35.85 -27.17
N PRO A 393 11.74 34.87 -27.47
CA PRO A 393 11.94 33.48 -27.08
C PRO A 393 12.78 32.70 -28.10
N LYS A 394 13.24 31.49 -27.74
CA LYS A 394 13.97 30.58 -28.66
C LYS A 394 13.22 30.25 -29.94
N PHE A 395 11.90 30.11 -29.82
CA PHE A 395 10.96 29.87 -30.90
C PHE A 395 9.61 30.44 -30.46
N SER A 396 8.75 30.79 -31.42
CA SER A 396 7.41 31.26 -31.07
C SER A 396 6.54 30.08 -30.61
N SER A 397 6.01 30.18 -29.40
CA SER A 397 4.95 29.26 -28.92
C SER A 397 3.54 29.67 -29.38
N TRP A 398 3.43 30.83 -30.04
CA TRP A 398 2.21 31.40 -30.59
C TRP A 398 2.22 31.26 -32.12
N SER A 399 1.05 31.10 -32.74
CA SER A 399 0.93 31.08 -34.20
C SER A 399 -0.35 31.79 -34.60
N CYS A 400 -0.29 32.66 -35.61
CA CYS A 400 -1.45 33.38 -36.11
C CYS A 400 -1.53 33.22 -37.62
N VAL A 401 -2.62 32.63 -38.10
CA VAL A 401 -2.81 32.30 -39.51
C VAL A 401 -4.07 32.93 -40.08
N CYS A 402 -3.98 33.46 -41.28
CA CYS A 402 -5.14 33.89 -42.06
C CYS A 402 -5.72 32.68 -42.77
N VAL A 403 -6.91 32.26 -42.36
CA VAL A 403 -7.64 31.12 -42.92
C VAL A 403 -8.29 31.51 -44.26
N GLY A 404 -8.38 32.81 -44.57
CA GLY A 404 -8.85 33.34 -45.84
C GLY A 404 -9.75 34.57 -45.67
N PRO A 405 -10.57 34.92 -46.67
CA PRO A 405 -11.44 36.08 -46.59
C PRO A 405 -12.53 35.90 -45.52
N SER A 406 -13.03 37.02 -44.99
CA SER A 406 -14.10 37.07 -43.97
C SER A 406 -15.38 36.31 -44.37
N SER A 407 -15.63 36.16 -45.68
CA SER A 407 -16.75 35.39 -46.23
C SER A 407 -16.67 33.89 -45.96
N ARG A 408 -15.51 33.38 -45.53
CA ARG A 408 -15.34 31.97 -45.12
C ARG A 408 -16.16 31.62 -43.88
N TYR A 409 -16.44 32.61 -43.03
CA TYR A 409 -17.37 32.47 -41.91
C TYR A 409 -18.77 32.97 -42.30
N SER A 410 -19.79 32.20 -41.92
CA SER A 410 -21.19 32.58 -42.09
C SER A 410 -21.93 32.40 -40.78
N HIS A 411 -22.62 33.46 -40.32
CA HIS A 411 -23.45 33.41 -39.11
C HIS A 411 -24.63 32.43 -39.22
N LYS A 412 -24.97 31.96 -40.42
CA LYS A 412 -26.05 30.96 -40.63
C LYS A 412 -25.55 29.53 -40.47
N SER A 413 -24.34 29.24 -40.94
CA SER A 413 -23.79 27.88 -40.97
C SER A 413 -22.66 27.63 -39.97
N GLY A 414 -22.15 28.69 -39.34
CA GLY A 414 -20.96 28.64 -38.49
C GLY A 414 -19.71 28.31 -39.30
N ILE A 415 -18.74 27.71 -38.62
CA ILE A 415 -17.53 27.12 -39.20
C ILE A 415 -17.88 25.73 -39.75
N VAL A 416 -17.63 25.50 -41.04
CA VAL A 416 -18.05 24.27 -41.74
C VAL A 416 -16.87 23.37 -42.17
N ASP A 417 -15.68 23.94 -42.31
CA ASP A 417 -14.48 23.24 -42.78
C ASP A 417 -13.62 22.66 -41.64
N GLN A 418 -14.14 22.67 -40.42
CA GLN A 418 -13.47 22.20 -39.21
C GLN A 418 -14.33 21.17 -38.47
N LYS A 419 -13.71 20.09 -38.00
CA LYS A 419 -14.39 18.93 -37.43
C LYS A 419 -14.33 18.93 -35.89
N ALA A 420 -15.07 17.99 -35.31
CA ALA A 420 -15.11 17.67 -33.88
C ALA A 420 -15.64 18.75 -32.92
N PHE A 421 -16.28 19.79 -33.45
CA PHE A 421 -17.07 20.68 -32.62
C PHE A 421 -18.29 19.96 -32.03
N PHE A 422 -18.60 20.23 -30.76
CA PHE A 422 -19.88 19.83 -30.20
C PHE A 422 -21.03 20.46 -31.00
N PRO A 423 -22.17 19.76 -31.14
CA PRO A 423 -23.32 20.28 -31.89
C PRO A 423 -23.73 21.68 -31.43
N GLY A 424 -23.80 22.61 -32.38
CA GLY A 424 -24.17 24.00 -32.14
C GLY A 424 -23.08 24.89 -31.54
N SER A 425 -21.86 24.39 -31.31
CA SER A 425 -20.77 25.16 -30.72
C SER A 425 -19.74 25.68 -31.75
N ASN A 426 -19.94 25.42 -33.03
CA ASN A 426 -19.07 25.83 -34.15
C ASN A 426 -19.36 27.25 -34.66
N PHE A 427 -19.87 28.15 -33.81
CA PHE A 427 -20.24 29.52 -34.19
C PHE A 427 -19.36 30.55 -33.49
N LEU A 428 -19.26 31.74 -34.08
CA LEU A 428 -18.56 32.88 -33.49
C LEU A 428 -19.57 33.91 -32.98
N LEU A 429 -19.23 34.58 -31.89
CA LEU A 429 -20.05 35.60 -31.25
C LEU A 429 -19.89 36.94 -31.97
N PRO A 430 -20.98 37.64 -32.31
CA PRO A 430 -20.90 38.99 -32.83
C PRO A 430 -20.46 39.98 -31.74
N TRP A 431 -19.57 40.89 -32.10
CA TRP A 431 -19.14 42.02 -31.29
C TRP A 431 -19.39 43.31 -32.07
N ASP A 432 -20.36 44.09 -31.60
CA ASP A 432 -20.71 45.37 -32.19
C ASP A 432 -19.99 46.50 -31.42
N THR A 433 -19.04 47.16 -32.08
CA THR A 433 -18.31 48.32 -31.55
C THR A 433 -18.69 49.58 -32.32
N LYS A 434 -18.84 50.70 -31.62
CA LYS A 434 -19.08 52.01 -32.25
C LYS A 434 -17.76 52.76 -32.27
N LEU A 435 -17.31 53.13 -33.46
CA LEU A 435 -16.05 53.84 -33.69
C LEU A 435 -16.31 55.14 -34.42
N ASP A 436 -15.59 56.19 -34.04
CA ASP A 436 -15.58 57.46 -34.75
C ASP A 436 -14.52 57.43 -35.84
N PHE A 437 -14.95 57.47 -37.09
CA PHE A 437 -14.05 57.46 -38.24
C PHE A 437 -13.73 58.87 -38.70
N PRO A 438 -12.46 59.14 -39.10
CA PRO A 438 -12.12 60.29 -39.92
C PRO A 438 -13.01 60.37 -41.16
N LYS A 439 -13.41 61.58 -41.56
CA LYS A 439 -14.33 61.77 -42.68
C LYS A 439 -13.75 61.24 -43.99
N GLU A 440 -12.44 61.36 -44.15
CA GLU A 440 -11.68 60.96 -45.34
C GLU A 440 -11.81 59.45 -45.60
N ILE A 441 -11.77 58.63 -44.55
CA ILE A 441 -11.92 57.16 -44.64
C ILE A 441 -13.37 56.79 -45.00
N LEU A 442 -14.35 57.49 -44.42
CA LEU A 442 -15.76 57.27 -44.72
C LEU A 442 -16.08 57.61 -46.19
N GLU A 443 -15.55 58.72 -46.68
CA GLU A 443 -15.68 59.15 -48.08
C GLU A 443 -15.00 58.16 -49.03
N ALA A 444 -13.77 57.71 -48.72
CA ALA A 444 -13.06 56.70 -49.50
C ALA A 444 -13.81 55.35 -49.54
N SER A 445 -14.53 55.01 -48.48
CA SER A 445 -15.36 53.80 -48.42
C SER A 445 -16.73 53.92 -49.13
N GLY A 446 -17.05 55.09 -49.69
CA GLY A 446 -18.32 55.35 -50.36
C GLY A 446 -19.51 55.55 -49.42
N ASP A 447 -19.29 55.89 -48.14
CA ASP A 447 -20.34 56.04 -47.14
C ASP A 447 -20.93 57.46 -47.10
N THR A 448 -22.18 57.61 -47.53
CA THR A 448 -22.88 58.91 -47.62
C THR A 448 -23.68 59.29 -46.37
N ARG A 449 -23.59 58.53 -45.27
CA ARG A 449 -24.40 58.78 -44.05
C ARG A 449 -23.88 59.97 -43.24
N LYS A 450 -24.79 60.78 -42.69
CA LYS A 450 -24.46 61.91 -41.80
C LYS A 450 -23.90 61.41 -40.45
N GLY A 451 -22.80 62.02 -39.99
CA GLY A 451 -22.10 61.69 -38.73
C GLY A 451 -20.84 60.84 -38.95
N THR A 452 -19.87 60.89 -38.02
CA THR A 452 -18.57 60.19 -38.09
C THR A 452 -18.58 58.81 -37.43
N THR A 453 -19.53 58.56 -36.52
CA THR A 453 -19.64 57.29 -35.82
C THR A 453 -20.20 56.19 -36.72
N ARG A 454 -19.56 55.03 -36.75
CA ARG A 454 -20.06 53.81 -37.41
C ARG A 454 -20.03 52.63 -36.46
N ALA A 455 -21.08 51.81 -36.55
CA ALA A 455 -21.10 50.51 -35.90
C ALA A 455 -20.35 49.51 -36.77
N VAL A 456 -19.39 48.82 -36.16
CA VAL A 456 -18.55 47.81 -36.78
C VAL A 456 -18.82 46.49 -36.09
N LYS A 457 -18.96 45.43 -36.89
CA LYS A 457 -19.25 44.08 -36.41
C LYS A 457 -18.07 43.16 -36.67
N ILE A 458 -17.48 42.65 -35.59
CA ILE A 458 -16.41 41.64 -35.60
C ILE A 458 -17.02 40.35 -35.08
N PHE A 459 -16.59 39.19 -35.59
CA PHE A 459 -16.98 37.91 -34.99
C PHE A 459 -15.81 37.27 -34.26
N ILE A 460 -16.02 36.85 -33.02
CA ILE A 460 -14.96 36.33 -32.14
C ILE A 460 -15.39 34.98 -31.55
N GLY A 461 -14.47 34.03 -31.47
CA GLY A 461 -14.68 32.76 -30.79
C GLY A 461 -13.45 32.34 -29.99
N LEU A 462 -13.68 31.86 -28.78
CA LEU A 462 -12.66 31.28 -27.92
C LEU A 462 -12.85 29.77 -27.89
N GLU A 463 -11.92 29.07 -28.53
CA GLU A 463 -12.03 27.64 -28.78
C GLU A 463 -11.28 26.81 -27.74
N TYR A 464 -12.00 25.90 -27.11
CA TYR A 464 -11.48 24.93 -26.16
C TYR A 464 -11.35 23.56 -26.82
N GLU A 465 -10.24 22.88 -26.57
CA GLU A 465 -9.91 21.56 -27.11
C GLU A 465 -9.59 20.60 -25.95
N CYS A 466 -10.20 19.42 -25.93
CA CYS A 466 -9.90 18.39 -24.94
C CYS A 466 -8.87 17.36 -25.46
N PRO A 467 -8.27 16.55 -24.57
CA PRO A 467 -7.36 15.44 -24.91
C PRO A 467 -7.85 14.48 -26.03
N ASP A 468 -9.16 14.30 -26.16
CA ASP A 468 -9.79 13.46 -27.20
C ASP A 468 -10.02 14.21 -28.53
N GLY A 469 -9.59 15.47 -28.64
CA GLY A 469 -9.75 16.32 -29.82
C GLY A 469 -11.15 16.87 -30.05
N LYS A 470 -12.05 16.78 -29.04
CA LYS A 470 -13.38 17.41 -29.08
C LYS A 470 -13.27 18.90 -28.74
N ARG A 471 -14.09 19.71 -29.41
CA ARG A 471 -13.95 21.17 -29.42
C ARG A 471 -15.25 21.88 -29.14
N PHE A 472 -15.18 23.03 -28.49
CA PHE A 472 -16.33 23.91 -28.28
C PHE A 472 -15.90 25.36 -28.11
N MET A 473 -16.80 26.28 -28.43
CA MET A 473 -16.62 27.71 -28.15
C MET A 473 -17.27 28.06 -26.81
N MET A 474 -16.73 29.05 -26.10
CA MET A 474 -17.39 29.64 -24.91
C MET A 474 -18.14 30.92 -25.27
N SER A 475 -19.28 31.17 -24.62
CA SER A 475 -20.06 32.41 -24.72
C SER A 475 -19.89 33.36 -23.53
N ALA A 476 -19.40 32.84 -22.40
CA ALA A 476 -19.07 33.56 -21.18
C ALA A 476 -18.04 32.75 -20.36
N PRO A 477 -17.42 33.29 -19.30
CA PRO A 477 -16.45 32.52 -18.49
C PRO A 477 -16.98 31.20 -17.93
N ASP A 478 -18.29 31.10 -17.69
CA ASP A 478 -18.98 29.97 -17.09
C ASP A 478 -19.84 29.16 -18.08
N SER A 479 -19.93 29.58 -19.34
CA SER A 479 -20.96 29.10 -20.28
C SER A 479 -20.39 28.70 -21.64
N ILE A 480 -20.65 27.45 -22.05
CA ILE A 480 -20.38 26.95 -23.39
C ILE A 480 -21.38 27.54 -24.39
N LEU A 481 -20.89 27.99 -25.55
CA LEU A 481 -21.72 28.45 -26.65
C LEU A 481 -22.54 27.29 -27.24
N ARG A 482 -23.86 27.50 -27.33
CA ARG A 482 -24.79 26.60 -28.01
C ARG A 482 -25.74 27.42 -28.88
N SER A 483 -25.64 27.25 -30.19
CA SER A 483 -26.59 27.82 -31.12
C SER A 483 -27.95 27.12 -31.02
N THR A 484 -29.00 27.85 -31.39
CA THR A 484 -30.34 27.28 -31.51
C THR A 484 -30.41 26.25 -32.64
N SER A 485 -31.48 25.45 -32.69
CA SER A 485 -31.69 24.46 -33.77
C SER A 485 -31.72 25.07 -35.17
N SER A 486 -31.99 26.38 -35.29
CA SER A 486 -31.92 27.15 -36.55
C SER A 486 -30.55 27.79 -36.82
N GLY A 487 -29.53 27.48 -36.03
CA GLY A 487 -28.18 28.04 -36.16
C GLY A 487 -28.03 29.49 -35.67
N LEU A 488 -29.05 30.05 -35.01
CA LEU A 488 -28.99 31.42 -34.48
C LEU A 488 -28.24 31.45 -33.14
N VAL A 489 -27.23 32.31 -33.05
CA VAL A 489 -26.52 32.69 -31.82
C VAL A 489 -27.17 33.94 -31.23
N LYS A 490 -27.55 33.90 -29.96
CA LYS A 490 -28.22 35.03 -29.27
C LYS A 490 -27.25 35.87 -28.43
N GLU A 491 -26.17 35.26 -27.95
CA GLU A 491 -25.15 35.97 -27.17
C GLU A 491 -24.28 36.88 -28.03
N THR A 492 -23.62 37.86 -27.39
CA THR A 492 -22.61 38.73 -28.01
C THR A 492 -21.23 38.45 -27.41
N ALA A 493 -20.17 38.91 -28.06
CA ALA A 493 -18.81 38.67 -27.59
C ALA A 493 -18.39 39.53 -26.39
N ASN A 494 -19.27 40.41 -25.88
CA ASN A 494 -18.93 41.37 -24.82
C ASN A 494 -18.32 40.69 -23.59
N LYS A 495 -18.85 39.53 -23.18
CA LYS A 495 -18.34 38.81 -22.01
C LYS A 495 -16.95 38.23 -22.26
N ILE A 496 -16.73 37.60 -23.42
CA ILE A 496 -15.45 36.93 -23.74
C ILE A 496 -14.30 37.91 -24.03
N VAL A 497 -14.61 39.15 -24.41
CA VAL A 497 -13.60 40.21 -24.65
C VAL A 497 -13.25 40.98 -23.38
N SER A 498 -14.25 41.27 -22.53
CA SER A 498 -14.07 42.13 -21.36
C SER A 498 -13.73 41.38 -20.07
N SER A 499 -14.21 40.15 -19.92
CA SER A 499 -14.02 39.36 -18.71
C SER A 499 -12.82 38.41 -18.85
N PRO A 500 -12.11 38.09 -17.75
CA PRO A 500 -11.17 36.98 -17.75
C PRO A 500 -11.87 35.67 -18.11
N MET A 501 -11.25 34.89 -18.99
CA MET A 501 -11.75 33.61 -19.47
C MET A 501 -10.91 32.47 -18.90
N PRO A 502 -11.49 31.33 -18.51
CA PRO A 502 -10.72 30.26 -17.89
C PRO A 502 -9.78 29.63 -18.92
N LEU A 503 -8.54 29.33 -18.55
CA LEU A 503 -7.62 28.64 -19.47
C LEU A 503 -8.03 27.17 -19.67
N TYR A 504 -8.66 26.57 -18.65
CA TYR A 504 -9.15 25.20 -18.67
C TYR A 504 -10.64 25.14 -18.30
N TYR A 505 -11.42 24.29 -18.97
CA TYR A 505 -12.84 24.11 -18.73
C TYR A 505 -13.26 22.64 -18.84
N SER A 506 -14.29 22.23 -18.10
CA SER A 506 -14.76 20.83 -18.13
C SER A 506 -15.39 20.49 -19.48
N CYS A 507 -14.83 19.51 -20.17
CA CYS A 507 -15.34 19.09 -21.47
C CYS A 507 -16.67 18.33 -21.29
N PRO A 508 -17.72 18.64 -22.08
CA PRO A 508 -19.00 17.90 -22.07
C PRO A 508 -18.92 16.45 -22.58
N CYS A 509 -17.73 15.91 -22.84
CA CYS A 509 -17.56 14.54 -23.29
C CYS A 509 -17.78 13.56 -22.12
N SER A 510 -17.99 12.28 -22.46
CA SER A 510 -18.14 11.20 -21.48
C SER A 510 -16.93 11.06 -20.54
N CYS A 511 -15.75 11.51 -20.97
CA CYS A 511 -14.52 11.45 -20.20
C CYS A 511 -14.38 12.61 -19.20
N GLN A 512 -15.23 13.65 -19.29
CA GLN A 512 -15.18 14.88 -18.48
C GLN A 512 -13.77 15.49 -18.38
N ALA A 513 -12.97 15.35 -19.45
CA ALA A 513 -11.58 15.77 -19.47
C ALA A 513 -11.44 17.30 -19.41
N ASN A 514 -10.29 17.78 -18.94
CA ASN A 514 -9.95 19.20 -18.95
C ASN A 514 -9.70 19.66 -20.40
N ALA A 515 -10.58 20.48 -20.95
CA ALA A 515 -10.36 21.15 -22.23
C ALA A 515 -9.59 22.45 -22.01
N GLN A 516 -8.61 22.74 -22.85
CA GLN A 516 -7.79 23.94 -22.79
C GLN A 516 -8.20 24.94 -23.87
N LEU A 517 -8.19 26.23 -23.55
CA LEU A 517 -8.31 27.30 -24.54
C LEU A 517 -7.10 27.27 -25.47
N MET A 518 -7.31 26.85 -26.73
CA MET A 518 -6.25 26.62 -27.70
C MET A 518 -6.27 27.62 -28.85
N ARG A 519 -7.42 28.21 -29.22
CA ARG A 519 -7.50 29.12 -30.38
C ARG A 519 -8.45 30.29 -30.13
N ILE A 520 -8.10 31.43 -30.72
CA ILE A 520 -8.93 32.63 -30.81
C ILE A 520 -9.23 32.85 -32.29
N HIS A 521 -10.51 32.81 -32.64
CA HIS A 521 -11.01 33.03 -34.00
C HIS A 521 -11.49 34.46 -34.12
N VAL A 522 -11.05 35.18 -35.15
CA VAL A 522 -11.43 36.58 -35.37
C VAL A 522 -11.74 36.81 -36.85
N VAL A 523 -12.97 37.25 -37.12
CA VAL A 523 -13.39 37.66 -38.46
C VAL A 523 -13.47 39.18 -38.48
N THR A 524 -12.55 39.81 -39.21
CA THR A 524 -12.47 41.25 -39.35
C THR A 524 -13.50 41.75 -40.37
N PRO A 525 -14.04 42.97 -40.19
CA PRO A 525 -15.10 43.53 -41.02
C PRO A 525 -14.52 44.01 -42.36
N LYS A 526 -15.42 44.35 -43.30
CA LYS A 526 -15.02 44.97 -44.56
C LYS A 526 -14.55 46.43 -44.45
N LEU A 527 -15.02 47.13 -43.41
CA LEU A 527 -14.62 48.51 -43.16
C LEU A 527 -13.16 48.51 -42.68
N ALA A 528 -12.37 49.48 -43.13
CA ALA A 528 -10.96 49.63 -42.73
C ALA A 528 -10.86 49.97 -41.25
N VAL A 529 -10.62 48.94 -40.42
CA VAL A 529 -10.36 49.05 -38.98
C VAL A 529 -9.11 48.26 -38.67
N ASP A 530 -8.31 48.81 -37.76
CA ASP A 530 -7.15 48.11 -37.21
C ASP A 530 -7.66 47.28 -36.02
N VAL A 531 -7.62 45.96 -36.17
CA VAL A 531 -7.99 45.01 -35.11
C VAL A 531 -6.70 44.44 -34.53
N THR A 532 -6.44 44.71 -33.26
CA THR A 532 -5.22 44.27 -32.58
C THR A 532 -5.56 43.27 -31.47
N LEU A 533 -4.85 42.14 -31.45
CA LEU A 533 -4.94 41.12 -30.41
C LEU A 533 -3.80 41.28 -29.40
N GLU A 534 -4.16 41.33 -28.12
CA GLU A 534 -3.25 41.38 -26.98
C GLU A 534 -3.53 40.22 -26.02
N PRO A 535 -3.31 38.96 -26.45
CA PRO A 535 -3.58 37.80 -25.60
C PRO A 535 -2.61 37.76 -24.42
N ARG A 536 -3.16 37.75 -23.21
CA ARG A 536 -2.40 37.72 -21.95
C ARG A 536 -2.86 36.56 -21.09
N VAL A 537 -2.03 35.53 -20.94
CA VAL A 537 -2.41 34.29 -20.25
C VAL A 537 -1.66 34.15 -18.94
N GLN A 538 -2.40 33.91 -17.87
CA GLN A 538 -1.88 33.60 -16.56
C GLN A 538 -2.24 32.14 -16.22
N PRO A 539 -1.30 31.18 -16.34
CA PRO A 539 -1.60 29.75 -16.21
C PRO A 539 -1.69 29.24 -14.76
N ALA A 540 -1.32 30.06 -13.78
CA ALA A 540 -1.49 29.82 -12.34
C ALA A 540 -1.61 31.18 -11.60
N PRO A 541 -2.23 31.28 -10.41
CA PRO A 541 -2.36 32.57 -9.69
C PRO A 541 -1.01 33.26 -9.44
N SER A 542 0.04 32.48 -9.18
CA SER A 542 1.41 32.95 -8.97
C SER A 542 2.31 32.88 -10.20
N ALA A 543 1.77 32.49 -11.36
CA ALA A 543 2.53 32.43 -12.60
C ALA A 543 2.74 33.84 -13.19
N PRO A 544 3.83 34.05 -13.95
CA PRO A 544 3.94 35.23 -14.81
C PRO A 544 2.83 35.23 -15.87
N VAL A 545 2.59 36.40 -16.45
CA VAL A 545 1.64 36.55 -17.55
C VAL A 545 2.40 36.38 -18.85
N PHE A 546 1.98 35.41 -19.66
CA PHE A 546 2.55 35.09 -20.96
C PHE A 546 1.81 35.83 -22.06
N PHE A 547 2.56 36.32 -23.04
CA PHE A 547 2.05 37.07 -24.18
C PHE A 547 3.00 36.89 -25.39
N PRO A 548 2.54 37.07 -26.63
CA PRO A 548 3.40 37.15 -27.80
C PRO A 548 4.35 38.35 -27.67
N TYR A 549 5.60 38.20 -28.11
CA TYR A 549 6.57 39.32 -28.05
C TYR A 549 6.13 40.53 -28.88
N GLU A 550 5.50 40.27 -30.03
CA GLU A 550 5.02 41.29 -30.95
C GLU A 550 3.50 41.47 -30.85
N THR A 551 3.07 42.69 -31.15
CA THR A 551 1.65 43.04 -31.26
C THR A 551 1.03 42.35 -32.48
N VAL A 552 -0.14 41.75 -32.31
CA VAL A 552 -0.82 41.00 -33.37
C VAL A 552 -1.89 41.87 -34.01
N THR A 553 -1.55 42.56 -35.11
CA THR A 553 -2.51 43.37 -35.88
C THR A 553 -3.05 42.59 -37.07
N LEU A 554 -4.37 42.51 -37.19
CA LEU A 554 -5.06 41.71 -38.19
C LEU A 554 -5.50 42.55 -39.39
N THR A 555 -5.36 42.00 -40.59
CA THR A 555 -5.81 42.68 -41.81
C THR A 555 -7.35 42.74 -41.88
N PRO A 556 -7.93 43.81 -42.48
CA PRO A 556 -9.37 43.90 -42.71
C PRO A 556 -9.91 42.81 -43.65
N SER A 557 -11.22 42.62 -43.66
CA SER A 557 -11.94 41.68 -44.54
C SER A 557 -11.48 40.21 -44.50
N ALA A 558 -10.86 39.76 -43.42
CA ALA A 558 -10.20 38.46 -43.32
C ALA A 558 -10.71 37.62 -42.12
N TYR A 559 -10.39 36.32 -42.14
CA TYR A 559 -10.62 35.40 -41.04
C TYR A 559 -9.28 34.89 -40.52
N TRP A 560 -8.94 35.32 -39.31
CA TRP A 560 -7.71 34.98 -38.60
C TRP A 560 -7.96 33.99 -37.47
N VAL A 561 -6.96 33.14 -37.23
CA VAL A 561 -6.93 32.20 -36.10
C VAL A 561 -5.59 32.33 -35.39
N LEU A 562 -5.64 32.79 -34.15
CA LEU A 562 -4.49 32.83 -33.24
C LEU A 562 -4.52 31.59 -32.34
N ARG A 563 -3.50 30.75 -32.45
CA ARG A 563 -3.30 29.56 -31.63
C ARG A 563 -2.44 29.89 -30.42
N LEU A 564 -2.93 29.52 -29.23
CA LEU A 564 -2.26 29.70 -27.95
C LEU A 564 -1.27 28.56 -27.68
N PRO A 565 -0.24 28.79 -26.83
CA PRO A 565 0.64 27.73 -26.36
C PRO A 565 -0.12 26.57 -25.73
N TYR A 566 0.30 25.34 -26.01
CA TYR A 566 -0.22 24.15 -25.34
C TYR A 566 0.39 24.01 -23.94
N VAL A 567 1.70 24.23 -23.81
CA VAL A 567 2.42 24.22 -22.54
C VAL A 567 2.92 25.63 -22.22
N TYR A 568 2.75 26.06 -20.98
CA TYR A 568 3.33 27.30 -20.46
C TYR A 568 4.53 26.97 -19.57
N LYS A 569 5.70 27.50 -19.91
CA LYS A 569 6.95 27.25 -19.19
C LYS A 569 7.77 28.53 -19.07
N ASN A 570 8.33 28.77 -17.88
CA ASN A 570 9.30 29.84 -17.67
C ASN A 570 10.37 29.42 -16.67
N LYS A 571 11.65 29.70 -16.97
CA LYS A 571 12.81 29.39 -16.10
C LYS A 571 12.80 27.94 -15.61
N GLY A 572 12.51 27.00 -16.50
CA GLY A 572 12.45 25.57 -16.17
C GLY A 572 11.17 25.10 -15.47
N VAL A 573 10.32 26.02 -14.99
CA VAL A 573 9.05 25.68 -14.32
C VAL A 573 7.94 25.55 -15.36
N VAL A 574 7.29 24.38 -15.40
CA VAL A 574 6.12 24.10 -16.24
C VAL A 574 4.84 24.31 -15.43
N TYR A 575 3.94 25.15 -15.94
CA TYR A 575 2.65 25.42 -15.33
C TYR A 575 1.60 24.44 -15.87
N ARG A 576 1.09 23.57 -15.00
CA ARG A 576 0.13 22.51 -15.35
C ARG A 576 -1.25 22.83 -14.75
N PRO A 577 -2.34 22.36 -15.37
CA PRO A 577 -3.65 22.38 -14.72
C PRO A 577 -3.60 21.59 -13.41
N THR A 578 -4.19 22.13 -12.35
CA THR A 578 -4.43 21.41 -11.10
C THR A 578 -5.44 20.29 -11.34
N GLU A 579 -5.22 19.11 -10.73
CA GLU A 579 -6.03 17.91 -10.99
C GLU A 579 -7.53 18.08 -10.65
N ASP A 580 -7.88 19.07 -9.80
CA ASP A 580 -9.21 19.19 -9.18
C ASP A 580 -9.91 20.56 -9.29
N SER A 581 -9.40 21.56 -10.04
CA SER A 581 -10.05 22.89 -10.07
C SER A 581 -10.27 23.47 -11.47
N PHE A 582 -11.55 23.59 -11.85
CA PHE A 582 -12.03 24.40 -12.99
C PHE A 582 -12.19 25.89 -12.61
N ASP A 583 -11.44 26.33 -11.59
CA ASP A 583 -11.62 27.67 -11.01
C ASP A 583 -10.99 28.72 -11.93
N LEU A 584 -11.73 29.81 -12.17
CA LEU A 584 -11.25 31.00 -12.87
C LEU A 584 -10.04 31.64 -12.17
N GLU A 585 -9.94 31.45 -10.86
CA GLU A 585 -8.79 31.91 -10.09
C GLU A 585 -7.54 31.06 -10.35
N SER A 586 -7.67 29.81 -10.80
CA SER A 586 -6.50 28.94 -11.01
C SER A 586 -5.78 29.22 -12.33
N ALA A 587 -6.46 29.47 -13.45
CA ALA A 587 -5.78 29.76 -14.71
C ALA A 587 -6.69 30.50 -15.70
N ARG A 588 -6.19 31.54 -16.36
CA ARG A 588 -7.04 32.45 -17.14
C ARG A 588 -6.32 33.15 -18.30
N LEU A 589 -7.07 33.40 -19.37
CA LEU A 589 -6.83 34.48 -20.32
C LEU A 589 -7.39 35.78 -19.69
N LEU A 590 -6.56 36.80 -19.54
CA LEU A 590 -6.96 38.09 -18.98
C LEU A 590 -7.85 38.86 -19.96
N GLY A 591 -8.73 39.72 -19.42
CA GLY A 591 -9.54 40.63 -20.23
C GLY A 591 -8.70 41.67 -20.97
N GLY A 592 -9.32 42.36 -21.92
CA GLY A 592 -8.61 43.29 -22.81
C GLY A 592 -7.94 42.59 -23.99
N LEU A 593 -8.49 41.46 -24.42
CA LEU A 593 -7.94 40.64 -25.51
C LEU A 593 -7.84 41.38 -26.84
N LEU A 594 -8.77 42.30 -27.12
CA LEU A 594 -8.93 42.96 -28.40
C LEU A 594 -9.07 44.47 -28.24
N THR A 595 -8.35 45.20 -29.08
CA THR A 595 -8.54 46.63 -29.30
C THR A 595 -8.91 46.85 -30.77
N VAL A 596 -9.80 47.83 -31.01
CA VAL A 596 -10.28 48.16 -32.36
C VAL A 596 -10.23 49.66 -32.53
N THR A 597 -9.52 50.11 -33.56
CA THR A 597 -9.42 51.53 -33.91
C THR A 597 -9.79 51.73 -35.38
N PRO A 598 -10.24 52.94 -35.77
CA PRO A 598 -10.35 53.30 -37.18
C PRO A 598 -9.01 53.06 -37.87
N GLY A 599 -9.03 52.47 -39.08
CA GLY A 599 -7.81 52.18 -39.83
C GLY A 599 -7.03 53.46 -40.11
N THR A 600 -5.71 53.42 -40.00
CA THR A 600 -4.85 54.60 -40.25
C THR A 600 -4.37 54.71 -41.70
N SER A 601 -4.68 53.72 -42.54
CA SER A 601 -4.17 53.59 -43.92
C SER A 601 -5.31 53.56 -44.94
N ILE A 602 -5.15 54.28 -46.06
CA ILE A 602 -6.01 54.22 -47.26
C ILE A 602 -5.56 53.07 -48.16
#